data_AF-S8AR53-F1
#
_entry.id   AF-S8AR53-F1
#
_cell.length_a   1.000
_cell.length_b   1.000
_cell.length_c   1.000
_cell.angle_alpha   90.00
_cell.angle_beta   90.00
_cell.angle_gamma   90.00
#
_symmetry.space_group_name_H-M   'P 1'
#
loop_
_entity.id
_entity.type
_entity.pdbx_description
1 polymer ?
#
loop_
_entity_poly.entity_id
_entity_poly.type
_entity_poly.pdbx_seq_one_letter_code
_entity_poly.pdbx_strand_id
1 'polypeptide(L)'
;MALLLLELKTGCASLNVNHTSSISRDDISTPATRCATWENLLDRLRVNGDVEARKSQTRWNILHHLGGNGPWIKMSEDDETAQNVSPPLGCFIDQVHMISRHAERYPTPSVGRRHLSFLERARNLKSPFNSSLEFLNNWTYFTDNPERDFGQLTTTGPYAGALTAFTTGVQFRTRYKDLLGLGSSIRFWASDSQRVIDSARHFAAGLFGLDWETRGAAELEIIPEIFERGANTLTPGNTCRRYLEDSDHGHENGYTMLGKYQDLYTPGISQRLVAENPSFGNLSSTEIYGMQEMCGFEIMIRGHSSWCSVFTEDDRSHFEYARDIKHYYGSGPGNPYGGAMGWLWLNATTELLQAGPEAGSLFFSL
;
A
#
# COMPACT_ATOMS: atom_id res chain seq x y z
N MET A 1 -2.19 6.78 0.33
CA MET A 1 -3.16 6.11 1.23
C MET A 1 -2.50 4.85 1.77
N ALA A 2 -1.84 5.01 2.91
CA ALA A 2 -1.08 4.00 3.62
C ALA A 2 -2.02 3.10 4.44
N LEU A 3 -1.50 1.94 4.84
CA LEU A 3 -2.11 1.06 5.84
C LEU A 3 -2.40 1.90 7.10
N LEU A 4 -3.68 2.14 7.42
CA LEU A 4 -4.05 2.89 8.63
C LEU A 4 -4.33 1.88 9.74
N LEU A 5 -3.33 1.61 10.57
CA LEU A 5 -3.54 0.97 11.87
C LEU A 5 -4.05 2.06 12.83
N LEU A 6 -5.37 2.11 13.04
CA LEU A 6 -5.98 2.92 14.10
C LEU A 6 -5.84 2.15 15.43
N GLU A 7 -4.73 2.33 16.14
CA GLU A 7 -4.68 2.02 17.58
C GLU A 7 -5.32 3.19 18.34
N LEU A 8 -6.63 3.10 18.61
CA LEU A 8 -7.32 4.02 19.51
C LEU A 8 -6.82 3.76 20.94
N LYS A 9 -6.04 4.69 21.49
CA LYS A 9 -5.66 4.68 22.92
C LYS A 9 -6.93 4.81 23.77
N THR A 10 -7.45 3.71 24.27
CA THR A 10 -8.45 3.70 25.35
C THR A 10 -7.75 4.04 26.67
N GLY A 11 -8.24 5.08 27.35
CA GLY A 11 -7.67 5.53 28.62
C GLY A 11 -7.88 4.49 29.73
N CYS A 12 -6.79 4.03 30.34
CA CYS A 12 -6.88 3.24 31.57
C CYS A 12 -7.32 4.14 32.74
N ALA A 13 -8.47 3.81 33.33
CA ALA A 13 -8.82 4.29 34.66
C ALA A 13 -7.87 3.66 35.70
N SER A 14 -7.20 4.50 36.48
CA SER A 14 -6.27 4.08 37.53
C SER A 14 -7.03 3.65 38.78
N LEU A 15 -6.96 2.36 39.11
CA LEU A 15 -7.30 1.86 40.44
C LEU A 15 -6.03 1.95 41.32
N ASN A 16 -6.06 2.90 42.26
CA ASN A 16 -5.03 3.03 43.30
C ASN A 16 -5.12 1.84 44.27
N VAL A 17 -4.09 0.99 44.28
CA VAL A 17 -3.84 0.07 45.39
C VAL A 17 -2.44 0.33 45.94
N ASN A 18 -2.41 1.02 47.08
CA ASN A 18 -1.24 1.12 47.93
C ASN A 18 -0.94 -0.26 48.54
N HIS A 19 0.24 -0.82 48.28
CA HIS A 19 0.93 -1.60 49.29
C HIS A 19 2.45 -1.59 49.07
N THR A 20 3.13 -1.01 50.05
CA THR A 20 4.57 -1.02 50.29
C THR A 20 5.06 -2.43 50.62
N SER A 21 6.11 -2.91 49.94
CA SER A 21 7.17 -3.68 50.59
C SER A 21 8.45 -3.69 49.76
N SER A 22 9.55 -3.41 50.45
CA SER A 22 10.93 -3.30 49.99
C SER A 22 11.63 -4.66 49.97
N ILE A 23 12.27 -5.07 48.86
CA ILE A 23 13.36 -6.06 48.86
C ILE A 23 14.43 -5.65 47.83
N SER A 24 15.68 -5.85 48.24
CA SER A 24 16.95 -5.34 47.72
C SER A 24 17.39 -5.91 46.36
N ARG A 25 18.21 -5.09 45.68
CA ARG A 25 19.13 -5.48 44.61
C ARG A 25 20.20 -6.45 45.14
N ASP A 26 20.45 -7.55 44.44
CA ASP A 26 21.78 -7.89 43.90
C ASP A 26 21.73 -9.16 43.02
N ASP A 27 22.42 -9.08 41.88
CA ASP A 27 22.94 -10.10 40.97
C ASP A 27 22.06 -11.23 40.43
N ILE A 28 21.54 -11.03 39.20
CA ILE A 28 21.67 -12.03 38.11
C ILE A 28 21.96 -11.28 36.80
N SER A 29 23.20 -11.36 36.34
CA SER A 29 23.60 -11.07 34.97
C SER A 29 23.01 -12.11 34.02
N THR A 30 22.04 -11.74 33.19
CA THR A 30 21.65 -12.50 32.00
C THR A 30 22.12 -11.75 30.74
N PRO A 31 22.76 -12.45 29.78
CA PRO A 31 23.21 -11.79 28.56
C PRO A 31 21.98 -11.28 27.81
N ALA A 32 22.04 -10.04 27.34
CA ALA A 32 21.09 -9.52 26.37
C ALA A 32 21.19 -10.40 25.11
N THR A 33 20.35 -11.43 25.04
CA THR A 33 20.06 -12.16 23.81
C THR A 33 19.54 -11.11 22.83
N ARG A 34 20.41 -10.63 21.95
CA ARG A 34 19.98 -9.91 20.76
C ARG A 34 19.15 -10.90 19.95
N CYS A 35 17.84 -10.96 20.21
CA CYS A 35 16.90 -11.56 19.28
C CYS A 35 17.13 -10.86 17.95
N ALA A 36 17.62 -11.60 16.97
CA ALA A 36 17.57 -11.15 15.59
C ALA A 36 16.09 -10.84 15.29
N THR A 37 15.75 -9.57 15.18
CA THR A 37 14.40 -9.17 14.78
C THR A 37 14.22 -9.61 13.33
N TRP A 38 13.05 -10.21 13.01
CA TRP A 38 12.71 -10.64 11.65
C TRP A 38 12.85 -9.52 10.61
N GLU A 39 12.74 -8.27 11.05
CA GLU A 39 13.04 -7.04 10.29
C GLU A 39 14.39 -7.13 9.57
N ASN A 40 15.43 -7.63 10.25
CA ASN A 40 16.75 -7.80 9.66
C ASN A 40 16.84 -8.89 8.59
N LEU A 41 15.94 -9.87 8.56
CA LEU A 41 15.98 -10.95 7.57
C LEU A 41 15.26 -10.55 6.28
N LEU A 42 14.11 -9.90 6.38
CA LEU A 42 13.33 -9.44 5.22
C LEU A 42 13.90 -8.18 4.60
N ASP A 43 14.45 -7.26 5.39
CA ASP A 43 15.23 -6.14 4.83
C ASP A 43 16.48 -6.67 4.13
N ARG A 44 17.18 -7.69 4.65
CA ARG A 44 18.29 -8.32 3.91
C ARG A 44 17.86 -9.00 2.61
N LEU A 45 16.65 -9.53 2.53
CA LEU A 45 16.11 -10.11 1.29
C LEU A 45 15.64 -9.04 0.30
N ARG A 46 15.24 -7.85 0.76
CA ARG A 46 14.84 -6.70 -0.05
C ARG A 46 16.03 -5.80 -0.46
N VAL A 47 17.11 -5.79 0.32
CA VAL A 47 18.26 -4.86 0.21
C VAL A 47 19.51 -5.55 -0.34
N ASN A 48 19.40 -6.63 -1.13
CA ASN A 48 20.54 -7.14 -1.92
C ASN A 48 20.84 -6.25 -3.15
N GLY A 49 20.94 -4.95 -2.90
CA GLY A 49 21.43 -3.88 -3.76
C GLY A 49 21.87 -2.73 -2.85
N ASP A 50 23.19 -2.54 -2.73
CA ASP A 50 23.91 -1.49 -2.02
C ASP A 50 24.13 -1.65 -0.49
N VAL A 51 25.28 -2.23 -0.17
CA VAL A 51 25.99 -2.05 1.09
C VAL A 51 26.72 -0.71 1.06
N GLU A 52 26.28 0.25 1.88
CA GLU A 52 27.15 1.05 2.75
C GLU A 52 26.32 1.95 3.67
N ALA A 53 26.31 1.62 4.96
CA ALA A 53 25.75 2.45 6.00
C ALA A 53 26.69 3.65 6.28
N ARG A 54 26.31 4.83 5.80
CA ARG A 54 26.81 6.11 6.34
C ARG A 54 25.65 6.90 6.95
N LYS A 55 25.85 7.31 8.20
CA LYS A 55 24.93 8.15 8.99
C LYS A 55 24.79 9.55 8.38
N SER A 56 23.56 10.09 8.45
CA SER A 56 23.20 11.53 8.42
C SER A 56 23.29 12.28 7.09
N GLN A 57 22.38 11.93 6.19
CA GLN A 57 21.52 12.84 5.42
C GLN A 57 20.23 12.05 5.19
N THR A 58 19.04 12.64 5.31
CA THR A 58 17.80 12.02 4.84
C THR A 58 17.94 11.84 3.33
N ARG A 59 18.52 10.71 2.93
CA ARG A 59 18.82 10.39 1.54
C ARG A 59 17.48 10.28 0.83
N TRP A 60 17.28 11.12 -0.19
CA TRP A 60 16.11 11.04 -1.05
C TRP A 60 15.90 9.59 -1.50
N ASN A 61 14.71 9.04 -1.22
CA ASN A 61 14.41 7.63 -1.47
C ASN A 61 13.19 7.54 -2.39
N ILE A 62 13.45 7.16 -3.64
CA ILE A 62 12.44 7.01 -4.69
C ILE A 62 11.20 6.23 -4.23
N LEU A 63 11.32 5.24 -3.35
CA LEU A 63 10.18 4.43 -2.90
C LEU A 63 9.09 5.25 -2.19
N HIS A 64 9.46 6.40 -1.58
CA HIS A 64 8.51 7.34 -0.98
C HIS A 64 7.83 8.25 -2.01
N HIS A 65 8.40 8.39 -3.21
CA HIS A 65 7.94 9.31 -4.26
C HIS A 65 7.20 8.60 -5.42
N LEU A 66 6.66 7.40 -5.18
CA LEU A 66 5.90 6.62 -6.17
C LEU A 66 4.37 6.80 -6.08
N GLY A 67 3.88 7.64 -5.16
CA GLY A 67 2.46 8.02 -5.05
C GLY A 67 1.48 6.82 -5.00
N GLY A 68 1.89 5.75 -4.32
CA GLY A 68 1.11 4.51 -4.17
C GLY A 68 1.09 3.58 -5.39
N ASN A 69 1.90 3.87 -6.41
CA ASN A 69 2.19 3.00 -7.57
C ASN A 69 3.54 2.27 -7.39
N GLY A 70 3.90 1.90 -6.16
CA GLY A 70 5.14 1.21 -5.84
C GLY A 70 4.94 0.20 -4.72
N PRO A 71 6.04 -0.43 -4.26
CA PRO A 71 6.01 -1.36 -3.13
C PRO A 71 5.41 -0.74 -1.87
N TRP A 72 4.91 -1.58 -0.96
CA TRP A 72 4.63 -1.15 0.40
C TRP A 72 5.92 -0.66 1.06
N ILE A 73 5.83 0.52 1.67
CA ILE A 73 6.90 1.13 2.45
C ILE A 73 6.39 1.37 3.87
N LYS A 74 7.26 1.14 4.85
CA LYS A 74 7.00 1.55 6.23
C LYS A 74 6.97 3.08 6.27
N MET A 75 6.10 3.64 7.11
CA MET A 75 6.13 5.07 7.41
C MET A 75 7.52 5.44 7.97
N SER A 76 8.09 6.56 7.51
CA SER A 76 9.48 6.96 7.78
C SER A 76 9.76 7.05 9.28
N GLU A 77 10.97 6.64 9.70
CA GLU A 77 11.41 6.65 11.10
C GLU A 77 11.50 8.04 11.75
N ASP A 78 11.50 9.10 10.93
CA ASP A 78 11.44 10.50 11.37
C ASP A 78 10.07 10.88 11.96
N ASP A 79 9.04 10.02 11.81
CA ASP A 79 7.80 10.13 12.58
C ASP A 79 7.97 9.38 13.90
N GLU A 80 8.29 10.13 14.97
CA GLU A 80 8.52 9.60 16.33
C GLU A 80 7.36 8.73 16.85
N THR A 81 6.17 8.82 16.26
CA THR A 81 5.00 8.01 16.62
C THR A 81 5.07 6.56 16.13
N ALA A 82 5.94 6.26 15.15
CA ALA A 82 6.07 4.93 14.53
C ALA A 82 7.10 4.01 15.23
N GLN A 83 7.74 4.46 16.32
CA GLN A 83 8.72 3.67 17.05
C GLN A 83 8.04 2.59 17.90
N ASN A 84 8.37 1.34 17.57
CA ASN A 84 8.07 0.10 18.31
C ASN A 84 6.88 0.18 19.28
N VAL A 85 5.68 0.15 18.72
CA VAL A 85 4.40 0.29 19.43
C VAL A 85 4.09 -1.00 20.21
N SER A 86 4.92 -1.37 21.17
CA SER A 86 4.52 -2.37 22.16
C SER A 86 3.48 -1.76 23.09
N PRO A 87 2.48 -2.52 23.57
CA PRO A 87 1.60 -2.05 24.62
C PRO A 87 2.42 -1.54 25.82
N PRO A 88 1.98 -0.46 26.50
CA PRO A 88 2.62 -0.02 27.74
C PRO A 88 2.71 -1.15 28.76
N LEU A 89 3.65 -1.04 29.70
CA LEU A 89 3.81 -2.04 30.75
C LEU A 89 2.50 -2.23 31.53
N GLY A 90 2.04 -3.47 31.65
CA GLY A 90 0.77 -3.81 32.31
C GLY A 90 -0.46 -3.73 31.41
N CYS A 91 -0.32 -3.29 30.16
CA CYS A 91 -1.36 -3.35 29.15
C CYS A 91 -1.18 -4.60 28.27
N PHE A 92 -2.29 -5.14 27.80
CA PHE A 92 -2.34 -6.18 26.78
C PHE A 92 -3.31 -5.75 25.69
N ILE A 93 -3.11 -6.27 24.48
CA ILE A 93 -4.04 -6.05 23.38
C ILE A 93 -5.14 -7.09 23.53
N ASP A 94 -6.39 -6.65 23.50
CA ASP A 94 -7.57 -7.52 23.58
C ASP A 94 -8.36 -7.54 22.25
N GLN A 95 -8.23 -6.50 21.43
CA GLN A 95 -8.86 -6.40 20.12
C GLN A 95 -7.93 -5.75 19.08
N VAL A 96 -7.95 -6.26 17.84
CA VAL A 96 -7.24 -5.72 16.68
C VAL A 96 -8.21 -5.54 15.52
N HIS A 97 -8.20 -4.35 14.95
CA HIS A 97 -8.92 -4.02 13.71
C HIS A 97 -7.92 -3.64 12.63
N MET A 98 -8.04 -4.27 11.46
CA MET A 98 -7.22 -3.93 10.30
C MET A 98 -8.13 -3.64 9.12
N ILE A 99 -7.88 -2.50 8.48
CA ILE A 99 -8.25 -2.29 7.08
C ILE A 99 -6.98 -2.32 6.23
N SER A 100 -6.90 -3.26 5.31
CA SER A 100 -5.77 -3.39 4.40
C SER A 100 -6.19 -3.04 2.98
N ARG A 101 -5.26 -2.50 2.20
CA ARG A 101 -5.37 -2.51 0.75
C ARG A 101 -4.99 -3.91 0.25
N HIS A 102 -5.37 -4.25 -0.98
CA HIS A 102 -4.66 -5.28 -1.74
C HIS A 102 -3.14 -4.98 -1.79
N ALA A 103 -2.32 -6.04 -1.89
CA ALA A 103 -0.87 -5.91 -2.03
C ALA A 103 -0.44 -5.44 -3.44
N GLU A 104 0.86 -5.47 -3.72
CA GLU A 104 1.45 -5.04 -5.00
C GLU A 104 0.81 -5.76 -6.20
N ARG A 105 0.57 -5.01 -7.27
CA ARG A 105 -0.15 -5.49 -8.45
C ARG A 105 0.42 -4.92 -9.73
N TYR A 106 0.12 -5.58 -10.83
CA TYR A 106 0.27 -5.00 -12.17
C TYR A 106 -0.63 -3.77 -12.36
N PRO A 107 -0.36 -2.90 -13.36
CA PRO A 107 -1.24 -1.79 -13.71
C PRO A 107 -2.68 -2.25 -13.95
N THR A 108 -3.66 -1.38 -13.70
CA THR A 108 -5.03 -1.66 -14.15
C THR A 108 -5.08 -1.70 -15.68
N PRO A 109 -6.10 -2.32 -16.31
CA PRO A 109 -6.18 -2.36 -17.77
C PRO A 109 -6.10 -0.99 -18.44
N SER A 110 -6.73 0.05 -17.87
CA SER A 110 -6.66 1.41 -18.42
C SER A 110 -5.26 2.03 -18.35
N VAL A 111 -4.57 1.86 -17.21
CA VAL A 111 -3.20 2.35 -17.01
C VAL A 111 -2.22 1.58 -17.90
N GLY A 112 -2.34 0.26 -17.95
CA GLY A 112 -1.51 -0.60 -18.79
C GLY A 112 -1.68 -0.30 -20.28
N ARG A 113 -2.91 -0.08 -20.76
CA ARG A 113 -3.16 0.37 -22.15
C ARG A 113 -2.50 1.71 -22.46
N ARG A 114 -2.50 2.66 -21.52
CA ARG A 114 -1.78 3.93 -21.68
C ARG A 114 -0.27 3.70 -21.84
N HIS A 115 0.34 2.85 -21.01
CA HIS A 115 1.76 2.50 -21.17
C HIS A 115 2.04 1.88 -22.54
N LEU A 116 1.26 0.88 -22.92
CA LEU A 116 1.44 0.16 -24.19
C LEU A 116 1.23 1.07 -25.40
N SER A 117 0.29 2.02 -25.34
CA SER A 117 0.07 3.00 -26.41
C SER A 117 1.27 3.90 -26.63
N PHE A 118 1.92 4.38 -25.55
CA PHE A 118 3.15 5.15 -25.67
C PHE A 118 4.30 4.30 -26.22
N LEU A 119 4.47 3.08 -25.72
CA LEU A 119 5.53 2.17 -26.18
C LEU A 119 5.36 1.78 -27.66
N GLU A 120 4.12 1.61 -28.11
CA GLU A 120 3.81 1.35 -29.51
C GLU A 120 4.14 2.55 -30.39
N ARG A 121 3.78 3.76 -29.96
CA ARG A 121 4.18 4.99 -30.64
C ARG A 121 5.71 5.11 -30.72
N ALA A 122 6.42 4.82 -29.63
CA ALA A 122 7.87 4.85 -29.58
C ALA A 122 8.50 3.86 -30.59
N ARG A 123 8.02 2.61 -30.63
CA ARG A 123 8.48 1.60 -31.61
C ARG A 123 8.29 2.05 -33.06
N ASN A 124 7.21 2.76 -33.34
CA ASN A 124 6.89 3.24 -34.70
C ASN A 124 7.80 4.37 -35.20
N LEU A 125 8.62 4.99 -34.34
CA LEU A 125 9.61 6.00 -34.75
C LEU A 125 10.80 5.41 -35.52
N LYS A 126 11.04 4.10 -35.43
CA LYS A 126 12.10 3.36 -36.14
C LYS A 126 13.49 4.03 -36.07
N SER A 127 13.76 4.71 -34.97
CA SER A 127 15.00 5.44 -34.70
C SER A 127 15.52 5.02 -33.33
N PRO A 128 16.84 4.88 -33.13
CA PRO A 128 17.38 4.57 -31.82
C PRO A 128 17.10 5.72 -30.85
N PHE A 129 16.77 5.37 -29.60
CA PHE A 129 16.63 6.32 -28.51
C PHE A 129 18.00 6.68 -27.93
N ASN A 130 18.13 7.92 -27.46
CA ASN A 130 19.37 8.46 -26.91
C ASN A 130 19.18 8.95 -25.47
N SER A 131 20.30 9.11 -24.77
CA SER A 131 20.37 9.73 -23.44
C SER A 131 19.39 9.10 -22.45
N SER A 132 18.47 9.87 -21.86
CA SER A 132 17.55 9.39 -20.81
C SER A 132 16.70 8.22 -21.27
N LEU A 133 16.43 8.09 -22.58
CA LEU A 133 15.63 7.02 -23.15
C LEU A 133 16.46 5.93 -23.86
N GLU A 134 17.79 5.96 -23.80
CA GLU A 134 18.65 4.97 -24.49
C GLU A 134 18.35 3.52 -24.08
N PHE A 135 17.98 3.29 -22.81
CA PHE A 135 17.61 1.97 -22.32
C PHE A 135 16.43 1.36 -23.10
N LEU A 136 15.54 2.19 -23.66
CA LEU A 136 14.33 1.76 -24.37
C LEU A 136 14.65 0.95 -25.63
N ASN A 137 15.86 1.07 -26.17
CA ASN A 137 16.31 0.27 -27.31
C ASN A 137 16.34 -1.25 -27.02
N ASN A 138 16.59 -1.64 -25.76
CA ASN A 138 16.68 -3.03 -25.33
C ASN A 138 15.68 -3.39 -24.22
N TRP A 139 14.74 -2.50 -23.94
CA TRP A 139 13.80 -2.66 -22.84
C TRP A 139 12.53 -3.39 -23.28
N THR A 140 12.09 -4.36 -22.49
CA THR A 140 10.81 -5.04 -22.66
C THR A 140 9.84 -4.65 -21.56
N TYR A 141 8.55 -4.72 -21.88
CA TYR A 141 7.51 -4.51 -20.88
C TYR A 141 7.59 -5.57 -19.77
N PHE A 142 7.15 -5.24 -18.56
CA PHE A 142 7.30 -6.09 -17.38
C PHE A 142 6.28 -7.24 -17.28
N THR A 143 5.49 -7.48 -18.32
CA THR A 143 4.62 -8.66 -18.47
C THR A 143 4.50 -9.03 -19.95
N ASP A 144 4.54 -10.33 -20.23
CA ASP A 144 4.29 -10.90 -21.56
C ASP A 144 2.80 -11.18 -21.82
N ASN A 145 1.96 -11.16 -20.78
CA ASN A 145 0.53 -11.46 -20.88
C ASN A 145 -0.32 -10.33 -20.26
N PRO A 146 -0.35 -9.13 -20.86
CA PRO A 146 -1.04 -7.97 -20.30
C PRO A 146 -2.52 -8.22 -19.95
N GLU A 147 -3.24 -8.97 -20.79
CA GLU A 147 -4.66 -9.27 -20.59
C GLU A 147 -4.91 -10.11 -19.33
N ARG A 148 -4.00 -11.04 -19.03
CA ARG A 148 -4.06 -11.88 -17.83
C ARG A 148 -3.61 -11.12 -16.59
N ASP A 149 -2.52 -10.36 -16.72
CA ASP A 149 -1.79 -9.82 -15.58
C ASP A 149 -2.35 -8.49 -15.10
N PHE A 150 -2.90 -7.64 -15.99
CA PHE A 150 -3.39 -6.31 -15.60
C PHE A 150 -4.47 -6.37 -14.52
N GLY A 151 -4.24 -5.61 -13.45
CA GLY A 151 -5.09 -5.54 -12.28
C GLY A 151 -4.90 -6.67 -11.27
N GLN A 152 -4.09 -7.69 -11.58
CA GLN A 152 -3.83 -8.82 -10.68
C GLN A 152 -2.59 -8.59 -9.81
N LEU A 153 -2.51 -9.31 -8.69
CA LEU A 153 -1.34 -9.28 -7.81
C LEU A 153 -0.08 -9.71 -8.57
N THR A 154 1.05 -9.08 -8.23
CA THR A 154 2.35 -9.58 -8.68
C THR A 154 2.71 -10.84 -7.90
N THR A 155 3.21 -11.85 -8.62
CA THR A 155 3.64 -13.14 -8.05
C THR A 155 5.15 -13.37 -8.21
N THR A 156 5.85 -12.40 -8.80
CA THR A 156 7.29 -12.42 -9.06
C THR A 156 7.91 -11.09 -8.66
N GLY A 157 9.23 -11.09 -8.49
CA GLY A 157 9.99 -9.93 -8.04
C GLY A 157 10.14 -9.84 -6.52
N PRO A 158 11.05 -8.98 -6.02
CA PRO A 158 11.32 -8.83 -4.59
C PRO A 158 10.15 -8.18 -3.82
N TYR A 159 9.24 -7.51 -4.54
CA TYR A 159 8.05 -6.86 -3.98
C TYR A 159 6.76 -7.51 -4.51
N ALA A 160 6.80 -8.83 -4.78
CA ALA A 160 5.62 -9.57 -5.21
C ALA A 160 4.46 -9.40 -4.20
N GLY A 161 3.28 -8.98 -4.65
CA GLY A 161 2.13 -8.75 -3.78
C GLY A 161 1.68 -10.00 -3.04
N ALA A 162 1.76 -11.17 -3.68
CA ALA A 162 1.53 -12.45 -3.03
C ALA A 162 2.47 -12.68 -1.82
N LEU A 163 3.76 -12.34 -1.98
CA LEU A 163 4.76 -12.44 -0.93
C LEU A 163 4.51 -11.40 0.17
N THR A 164 4.20 -10.16 -0.18
CA THR A 164 3.89 -9.09 0.77
C THR A 164 2.68 -9.46 1.64
N ALA A 165 1.58 -9.91 1.02
CA ALA A 165 0.38 -10.32 1.75
C ALA A 165 0.65 -11.49 2.70
N PHE A 166 1.32 -12.55 2.23
CA PHE A 166 1.70 -13.69 3.06
C PHE A 166 2.60 -13.29 4.23
N THR A 167 3.64 -12.52 3.95
CA THR A 167 4.59 -12.04 4.96
C THR A 167 3.91 -11.16 6.00
N THR A 168 2.97 -10.32 5.59
CA THR A 168 2.14 -9.51 6.50
C THR A 168 1.35 -10.41 7.45
N GLY A 169 0.76 -11.50 6.93
CA GLY A 169 0.08 -12.51 7.76
C GLY A 169 1.00 -13.13 8.82
N VAL A 170 2.22 -13.52 8.45
CA VAL A 170 3.22 -14.07 9.38
C VAL A 170 3.62 -13.05 10.45
N GLN A 171 3.79 -11.78 10.06
CA GLN A 171 4.09 -10.69 10.99
C GLN A 171 2.95 -10.46 11.99
N PHE A 172 1.70 -10.44 11.51
CA PHE A 172 0.51 -10.35 12.36
C PHE A 172 0.41 -11.54 13.31
N ARG A 173 0.66 -12.76 12.83
CA ARG A 173 0.67 -13.96 13.67
C ARG A 173 1.69 -13.84 14.80
N THR A 174 2.88 -13.35 14.46
CA THR A 174 3.98 -13.20 15.41
C THR A 174 3.65 -12.14 16.46
N ARG A 175 3.10 -11.00 16.03
CA ARG A 175 2.77 -9.87 16.91
C ARG A 175 1.57 -10.13 17.81
N TYR A 176 0.52 -10.76 17.28
CA TYR A 176 -0.76 -10.94 17.96
C TYR A 176 -1.03 -12.42 18.31
N LYS A 177 0.03 -13.21 18.51
CA LYS A 177 -0.07 -14.65 18.79
C LYS A 177 -1.00 -14.99 19.95
N ASP A 178 -1.07 -14.11 20.95
CA ASP A 178 -1.85 -14.34 22.17
C ASP A 178 -3.36 -14.12 21.94
N LEU A 179 -3.76 -13.44 20.85
CA LEU A 179 -5.16 -13.27 20.42
C LEU A 179 -5.67 -14.42 19.54
N LEU A 180 -4.76 -15.25 19.01
CA LEU A 180 -5.10 -16.41 18.21
C LEU A 180 -5.48 -17.57 19.13
N GLY A 181 -6.73 -17.56 19.58
CA GLY A 181 -7.29 -18.60 20.44
C GLY A 181 -7.29 -19.98 19.78
N LEU A 182 -7.10 -21.03 20.58
CA LEU A 182 -7.28 -22.41 20.16
C LEU A 182 -8.78 -22.73 20.18
N GLY A 183 -9.45 -22.67 19.02
CA GLY A 183 -10.76 -23.32 18.83
C GLY A 183 -11.90 -22.49 18.23
N SER A 184 -11.75 -21.17 18.05
CA SER A 184 -12.75 -20.33 17.37
C SER A 184 -12.31 -19.99 15.95
N SER A 185 -13.16 -20.29 14.96
CA SER A 185 -12.96 -19.82 13.58
C SER A 185 -13.07 -18.30 13.52
N ILE A 186 -12.09 -17.62 12.92
CA ILE A 186 -12.08 -16.17 12.75
C ILE A 186 -12.69 -15.79 11.40
N ARG A 187 -13.71 -14.92 11.40
CA ARG A 187 -14.22 -14.36 10.16
C ARG A 187 -13.41 -13.14 9.73
N PHE A 188 -13.16 -13.04 8.45
CA PHE A 188 -12.52 -11.88 7.83
C PHE A 188 -13.14 -11.59 6.47
N TRP A 189 -12.98 -10.35 5.99
CA TRP A 189 -13.69 -9.83 4.84
C TRP A 189 -12.75 -9.37 3.75
N ALA A 190 -13.15 -9.59 2.49
CA ALA A 190 -12.50 -9.04 1.31
C ALA A 190 -13.55 -8.39 0.41
N SER A 191 -13.24 -7.25 -0.19
CA SER A 191 -14.08 -6.76 -1.30
C SER A 191 -13.97 -7.70 -2.51
N ASP A 192 -15.04 -7.77 -3.32
CA ASP A 192 -15.15 -8.66 -4.49
C ASP A 192 -14.32 -8.17 -5.69
N SER A 193 -13.02 -8.09 -5.47
CA SER A 193 -12.01 -7.87 -6.50
C SER A 193 -10.96 -8.96 -6.39
N GLN A 194 -10.63 -9.62 -7.50
CA GLN A 194 -9.72 -10.78 -7.51
C GLN A 194 -8.41 -10.51 -6.76
N ARG A 195 -7.76 -9.36 -7.00
CA ARG A 195 -6.53 -8.94 -6.29
C ARG A 195 -6.69 -8.77 -4.77
N VAL A 196 -7.88 -8.37 -4.32
CA VAL A 196 -8.21 -8.17 -2.90
C VAL A 196 -8.45 -9.53 -2.25
N ILE A 197 -9.27 -10.38 -2.89
CA ILE A 197 -9.53 -11.76 -2.48
C ILE A 197 -8.21 -12.55 -2.38
N ASP A 198 -7.34 -12.45 -3.38
CA ASP A 198 -6.06 -13.15 -3.36
C ASP A 198 -5.12 -12.59 -2.28
N SER A 199 -5.14 -11.28 -2.03
CA SER A 199 -4.38 -10.70 -0.92
C SER A 199 -4.87 -11.26 0.42
N ALA A 200 -6.19 -11.36 0.60
CA ALA A 200 -6.83 -11.91 1.79
C ALA A 200 -6.45 -13.37 2.00
N ARG A 201 -6.46 -14.19 0.94
CA ARG A 201 -6.04 -15.60 1.00
C ARG A 201 -4.56 -15.76 1.36
N HIS A 202 -3.66 -14.98 0.76
CA HIS A 202 -2.24 -15.02 1.09
C HIS A 202 -1.99 -14.56 2.53
N PHE A 203 -2.64 -13.48 2.96
CA PHE A 203 -2.60 -13.00 4.34
C PHE A 203 -3.07 -14.07 5.33
N ALA A 204 -4.23 -14.69 5.07
CA ALA A 204 -4.78 -15.77 5.89
C ALA A 204 -3.86 -16.99 5.93
N ALA A 205 -3.24 -17.36 4.80
CA ALA A 205 -2.26 -18.44 4.75
C ALA A 205 -1.03 -18.17 5.62
N GLY A 206 -0.54 -16.93 5.67
CA GLY A 206 0.55 -16.52 6.57
C GLY A 206 0.13 -16.46 8.04
N LEU A 207 -1.08 -15.96 8.31
CA LEU A 207 -1.60 -15.76 9.67
C LEU A 207 -2.05 -17.06 10.33
N PHE A 208 -2.87 -17.84 9.63
CA PHE A 208 -3.52 -19.04 10.15
C PHE A 208 -2.83 -20.34 9.69
N GLY A 209 -1.94 -20.30 8.70
CA GLY A 209 -1.30 -21.49 8.12
C GLY A 209 -1.99 -21.93 6.82
N LEU A 210 -1.32 -22.75 6.01
CA LEU A 210 -1.77 -23.08 4.64
C LEU A 210 -3.09 -23.86 4.57
N ASP A 211 -3.44 -24.58 5.63
CA ASP A 211 -4.62 -25.43 5.76
C ASP A 211 -5.78 -24.73 6.49
N TRP A 212 -5.73 -23.40 6.62
CA TRP A 212 -6.68 -22.62 7.40
C TRP A 212 -8.16 -22.86 7.02
N GLU A 213 -8.45 -23.00 5.73
CA GLU A 213 -9.81 -23.30 5.24
C GLU A 213 -10.25 -24.71 5.66
N THR A 214 -9.44 -25.73 5.36
CA THR A 214 -9.82 -27.14 5.56
C THR A 214 -9.92 -27.51 7.04
N ARG A 215 -9.16 -26.86 7.92
CA ARG A 215 -9.25 -27.05 9.37
C ARG A 215 -10.25 -26.11 10.07
N GLY A 216 -10.92 -25.23 9.33
CA GLY A 216 -11.89 -24.28 9.89
C GLY A 216 -11.28 -23.25 10.84
N ALA A 217 -10.05 -22.79 10.55
CA ALA A 217 -9.36 -21.79 11.35
C ALA A 217 -9.93 -20.38 11.18
N ALA A 218 -10.38 -20.10 9.96
CA ALA A 218 -10.92 -18.83 9.55
C ALA A 218 -11.91 -19.03 8.40
N GLU A 219 -12.76 -18.03 8.19
CA GLU A 219 -13.76 -17.97 7.14
C GLU A 219 -13.62 -16.65 6.39
N LEU A 220 -13.34 -16.71 5.09
CA LEU A 220 -13.30 -15.54 4.22
C LEU A 220 -14.70 -15.23 3.69
N GLU A 221 -15.25 -14.10 4.08
CA GLU A 221 -16.47 -13.55 3.52
C GLU A 221 -16.15 -12.54 2.40
N ILE A 222 -16.63 -12.82 1.18
CA ILE A 222 -16.47 -11.94 0.04
C ILE A 222 -17.64 -10.96 0.00
N ILE A 223 -17.34 -9.67 -0.04
CA ILE A 223 -18.30 -8.56 -0.06
C ILE A 223 -18.40 -8.00 -1.49
N PRO A 224 -19.47 -8.32 -2.24
CA PRO A 224 -19.75 -7.76 -3.56
C PRO A 224 -19.54 -6.25 -3.66
N GLU A 225 -18.85 -5.80 -4.70
CA GLU A 225 -18.62 -4.38 -5.00
C GLU A 225 -19.76 -3.76 -5.83
N ILE A 226 -21.01 -4.01 -5.45
CA ILE A 226 -22.20 -3.60 -6.21
C ILE A 226 -22.99 -2.50 -5.49
N PHE A 227 -23.66 -1.64 -6.26
CA PHE A 227 -24.39 -0.48 -5.76
C PHE A 227 -25.45 -0.83 -4.70
N GLU A 228 -26.13 -1.97 -4.87
CA GLU A 228 -27.24 -2.45 -4.04
C GLU A 228 -26.82 -2.75 -2.59
N ARG A 229 -25.52 -2.92 -2.32
CA ARG A 229 -25.00 -3.14 -0.97
C ARG A 229 -25.21 -1.93 -0.05
N GLY A 230 -25.37 -0.74 -0.63
CA GLY A 230 -25.55 0.49 0.15
C GLY A 230 -24.44 0.67 1.18
N ALA A 231 -24.80 0.81 2.44
CA ALA A 231 -23.86 0.99 3.55
C ALA A 231 -23.13 -0.30 3.98
N ASN A 232 -23.64 -1.48 3.63
CA ASN A 232 -23.02 -2.76 3.98
C ASN A 232 -21.95 -3.14 2.94
N THR A 233 -20.88 -2.37 2.84
CA THR A 233 -19.83 -2.52 1.83
C THR A 233 -18.44 -2.16 2.36
N LEU A 234 -17.39 -2.71 1.74
CA LEU A 234 -16.00 -2.25 1.89
C LEU A 234 -15.61 -1.22 0.82
N THR A 235 -16.46 -0.98 -0.17
CA THR A 235 -16.21 -0.11 -1.32
C THR A 235 -17.30 0.97 -1.45
N PRO A 236 -17.40 1.90 -0.49
CA PRO A 236 -18.45 2.93 -0.49
C PRO A 236 -18.41 3.86 -1.71
N GLY A 237 -17.27 3.95 -2.39
CA GLY A 237 -17.16 4.64 -3.68
C GLY A 237 -18.04 4.05 -4.79
N ASN A 238 -18.48 2.80 -4.67
CA ASN A 238 -19.39 2.14 -5.62
C ASN A 238 -20.87 2.21 -5.20
N THR A 239 -21.17 2.61 -3.96
CA THR A 239 -22.53 2.59 -3.41
C THR A 239 -23.06 3.97 -3.06
N CYS A 240 -22.19 4.96 -2.87
CA CYS A 240 -22.59 6.33 -2.58
C CYS A 240 -23.17 7.00 -3.84
N ARG A 241 -24.51 7.02 -3.97
CA ARG A 241 -25.22 7.58 -5.12
C ARG A 241 -24.78 9.01 -5.47
N ARG A 242 -24.79 9.93 -4.50
CA ARG A 242 -24.45 11.34 -4.76
C ARG A 242 -22.99 11.50 -5.19
N TYR A 243 -22.07 10.70 -4.68
CA TYR A 243 -20.68 10.69 -5.11
C TYR A 243 -20.53 10.23 -6.57
N LEU A 244 -21.35 9.27 -7.01
CA LEU A 244 -21.33 8.77 -8.39
C LEU A 244 -22.02 9.73 -9.39
N GLU A 245 -23.08 10.40 -8.96
CA GLU A 245 -23.90 11.28 -9.81
C GLU A 245 -23.36 12.71 -9.90
N ASP A 246 -22.54 13.16 -8.93
CA ASP A 246 -21.94 14.49 -8.93
C ASP A 246 -20.73 14.55 -9.88
N SER A 247 -20.92 15.19 -11.04
CA SER A 247 -19.89 15.32 -12.07
C SER A 247 -18.74 16.24 -11.70
N ASP A 248 -18.94 17.15 -10.75
CA ASP A 248 -18.02 18.25 -10.48
C ASP A 248 -17.12 17.94 -9.27
N HIS A 249 -17.74 17.42 -8.21
CA HIS A 249 -17.09 17.17 -6.92
C HIS A 249 -17.17 15.71 -6.49
N GLY A 250 -17.81 14.83 -7.27
CA GLY A 250 -17.91 13.40 -7.00
C GLY A 250 -16.70 12.60 -7.49
N HIS A 251 -16.96 11.42 -8.05
CA HIS A 251 -15.93 10.43 -8.42
C HIS A 251 -14.85 10.98 -9.37
N GLU A 252 -15.25 11.74 -10.38
CA GLU A 252 -14.36 12.21 -11.44
C GLU A 252 -13.50 13.41 -11.04
N ASN A 253 -13.79 14.05 -9.89
CA ASN A 253 -13.07 15.24 -9.44
C ASN A 253 -11.58 14.96 -9.25
N GLY A 254 -11.23 13.80 -8.68
CA GLY A 254 -9.83 13.40 -8.50
C GLY A 254 -9.05 13.30 -9.83
N TYR A 255 -9.67 12.77 -10.89
CA TYR A 255 -9.06 12.71 -12.23
C TYR A 255 -8.99 14.09 -12.88
N THR A 256 -10.03 14.92 -12.71
CA THR A 256 -10.07 16.29 -13.22
C THR A 256 -8.94 17.13 -12.62
N MET A 257 -8.75 17.07 -11.31
CA MET A 257 -7.71 17.81 -10.62
C MET A 257 -6.30 17.27 -10.92
N LEU A 258 -6.16 15.95 -11.07
CA LEU A 258 -4.93 15.34 -11.57
C LEU A 258 -4.54 15.89 -12.95
N GLY A 259 -5.49 15.90 -13.91
CA GLY A 259 -5.25 16.39 -15.27
C GLY A 259 -4.78 17.86 -15.29
N LYS A 260 -5.46 18.73 -14.54
CA LYS A 260 -5.06 20.14 -14.39
C LYS A 260 -3.64 20.29 -13.87
N TYR A 261 -3.25 19.47 -12.89
CA TYR A 261 -1.91 19.56 -12.32
C TYR A 261 -0.84 18.97 -13.25
N GLN A 262 -1.14 17.87 -13.95
CA GLN A 262 -0.25 17.30 -14.97
C GLN A 262 0.13 18.34 -16.01
N ASP A 263 -0.85 19.08 -16.55
CA ASP A 263 -0.60 20.12 -17.55
C ASP A 263 0.30 21.27 -17.07
N LEU A 264 0.44 21.45 -15.75
CA LEU A 264 1.35 22.45 -15.18
C LEU A 264 2.80 21.98 -15.13
N TYR A 265 3.07 20.73 -14.72
CA TYR A 265 4.45 20.28 -14.45
C TYR A 265 5.08 19.47 -15.59
N THR A 266 4.30 18.78 -16.41
CA THR A 266 4.85 17.94 -17.48
C THR A 266 5.47 18.68 -18.68
N PRO A 267 5.14 19.94 -19.02
CA PRO A 267 5.72 20.61 -20.19
C PRO A 267 7.25 20.68 -20.18
N GLY A 268 7.87 20.94 -19.02
CA GLY A 268 9.34 20.98 -18.89
C GLY A 268 9.99 19.62 -19.16
N ILE A 269 9.37 18.54 -18.67
CA ILE A 269 9.82 17.17 -18.92
C ILE A 269 9.71 16.82 -20.40
N SER A 270 8.58 17.14 -21.04
CA SER A 270 8.35 16.94 -22.48
C SER A 270 9.44 17.61 -23.31
N GLN A 271 9.74 18.89 -23.05
CA GLN A 271 10.78 19.63 -23.76
C GLN A 271 12.16 18.97 -23.64
N ARG A 272 12.53 18.52 -22.44
CA ARG A 272 13.81 17.82 -22.20
C ARG A 272 13.89 16.51 -22.98
N LEU A 273 12.88 15.65 -22.89
CA LEU A 273 12.89 14.35 -23.55
C LEU A 273 12.83 14.47 -25.08
N VAL A 274 12.09 15.45 -25.61
CA VAL A 274 12.05 15.74 -27.05
C VAL A 274 13.37 16.32 -27.55
N ALA A 275 14.06 17.14 -26.76
CA ALA A 275 15.38 17.65 -27.14
C ALA A 275 16.42 16.51 -27.29
N GLU A 276 16.36 15.50 -26.42
CA GLU A 276 17.21 14.31 -26.50
C GLU A 276 16.78 13.34 -27.62
N ASN A 277 15.47 13.33 -27.95
CA ASN A 277 14.87 12.41 -28.91
C ASN A 277 13.88 13.15 -29.85
N PRO A 278 14.37 13.95 -30.81
CA PRO A 278 13.53 14.85 -31.61
C PRO A 278 12.46 14.15 -32.46
N SER A 279 12.64 12.87 -32.76
CA SER A 279 11.69 12.04 -33.52
C SER A 279 10.31 11.93 -32.85
N PHE A 280 10.22 12.14 -31.53
CA PHE A 280 8.92 12.20 -30.86
C PHE A 280 8.09 13.42 -31.27
N GLY A 281 8.70 14.56 -31.62
CA GLY A 281 8.02 15.82 -31.93
C GLY A 281 7.34 16.48 -30.73
N ASN A 282 6.36 15.81 -30.11
CA ASN A 282 5.70 16.24 -28.87
C ASN A 282 5.33 15.02 -27.99
N LEU A 283 5.35 15.22 -26.68
CA LEU A 283 4.88 14.28 -25.67
C LEU A 283 3.76 14.95 -24.85
N SER A 284 2.61 14.29 -24.78
CA SER A 284 1.47 14.74 -23.97
C SER A 284 1.71 14.55 -22.47
N SER A 285 1.01 15.31 -21.63
CA SER A 285 1.03 15.17 -20.17
C SER A 285 0.71 13.74 -19.73
N THR A 286 -0.25 13.11 -20.42
CA THR A 286 -0.64 11.71 -20.21
C THR A 286 0.48 10.72 -20.53
N GLU A 287 1.25 10.94 -21.60
CA GLU A 287 2.40 10.09 -21.94
C GLU A 287 3.52 10.23 -20.91
N ILE A 288 3.87 11.46 -20.52
CA ILE A 288 4.87 11.73 -19.48
C ILE A 288 4.48 11.07 -18.16
N TYR A 289 3.22 11.26 -17.74
CA TYR A 289 2.72 10.63 -16.53
C TYR A 289 2.72 9.10 -16.62
N GLY A 290 2.39 8.52 -17.78
CA GLY A 290 2.49 7.08 -18.02
C GLY A 290 3.93 6.55 -17.90
N MET A 291 4.92 7.30 -18.35
CA MET A 291 6.34 6.98 -18.15
C MET A 291 6.73 7.02 -16.65
N GLN A 292 6.20 7.99 -15.91
CA GLN A 292 6.42 8.06 -14.46
C GLN A 292 5.78 6.87 -13.72
N GLU A 293 4.59 6.43 -14.13
CA GLU A 293 3.91 5.24 -13.60
C GLU A 293 4.71 3.96 -13.86
N MET A 294 5.27 3.79 -15.07
CA MET A 294 6.08 2.61 -15.40
C MET A 294 7.27 2.40 -14.47
N CYS A 295 7.87 3.48 -13.92
CA CYS A 295 8.93 3.36 -12.92
C CYS A 295 8.51 2.57 -11.68
N GLY A 296 7.38 2.95 -11.07
CA GLY A 296 6.93 2.28 -9.85
C GLY A 296 6.44 0.86 -10.10
N PHE A 297 5.71 0.63 -11.20
CA PHE A 297 5.28 -0.73 -11.59
C PHE A 297 6.45 -1.65 -11.91
N GLU A 298 7.46 -1.14 -12.61
CA GLU A 298 8.65 -1.92 -12.93
C GLU A 298 9.46 -2.27 -11.67
N ILE A 299 9.62 -1.33 -10.72
CA ILE A 299 10.26 -1.62 -9.42
C ILE A 299 9.57 -2.79 -8.73
N MET A 300 8.23 -2.81 -8.66
CA MET A 300 7.51 -3.88 -7.96
C MET A 300 7.83 -5.27 -8.53
N ILE A 301 8.05 -5.36 -9.85
CA ILE A 301 8.20 -6.63 -10.58
C ILE A 301 9.68 -7.03 -10.73
N ARG A 302 10.57 -6.06 -10.96
CA ARG A 302 11.99 -6.31 -11.27
C ARG A 302 12.94 -5.93 -10.13
N GLY A 303 12.46 -5.24 -9.10
CA GLY A 303 13.27 -4.69 -8.01
C GLY A 303 14.03 -3.40 -8.35
N HIS A 304 14.11 -3.06 -9.63
CA HIS A 304 14.76 -1.86 -10.15
C HIS A 304 13.99 -1.39 -11.39
N SER A 305 14.24 -0.17 -11.85
CA SER A 305 13.58 0.34 -13.05
C SER A 305 14.42 1.39 -13.77
N SER A 306 14.59 1.20 -15.07
CA SER A 306 15.24 2.18 -15.95
C SER A 306 14.35 3.40 -16.21
N TRP A 307 13.02 3.24 -16.10
CA TRP A 307 12.10 4.38 -16.14
C TRP A 307 12.32 5.35 -14.98
N CYS A 308 12.87 4.90 -13.86
CA CYS A 308 13.11 5.79 -12.72
C CYS A 308 14.17 6.85 -13.02
N SER A 309 15.25 6.50 -13.74
CA SER A 309 16.36 7.41 -14.08
C SER A 309 16.05 8.42 -15.18
N VAL A 310 14.90 8.30 -15.87
CA VAL A 310 14.43 9.29 -16.87
C VAL A 310 14.09 10.64 -16.24
N PHE A 311 13.80 10.64 -14.94
CA PHE A 311 13.23 11.76 -14.21
C PHE A 311 14.16 12.21 -13.09
N THR A 312 14.23 13.52 -12.89
CA THR A 312 14.93 14.12 -11.74
C THR A 312 14.14 13.92 -10.45
N GLU A 313 14.76 14.20 -9.30
CA GLU A 313 14.07 14.17 -7.99
C GLU A 313 12.89 15.15 -7.92
N ASP A 314 13.01 16.30 -8.59
CA ASP A 314 11.95 17.31 -8.68
C ASP A 314 10.78 16.82 -9.54
N ASP A 315 11.06 16.23 -10.71
CA ASP A 315 10.03 15.59 -11.55
C ASP A 315 9.27 14.50 -10.79
N ARG A 316 9.96 13.78 -9.90
CA ARG A 316 9.39 12.72 -9.05
C ARG A 316 8.54 13.29 -7.92
N SER A 317 8.98 14.38 -7.31
CA SER A 317 8.21 15.11 -6.29
C SER A 317 6.90 15.66 -6.89
N HIS A 318 6.93 16.14 -8.14
CA HIS A 318 5.72 16.51 -8.86
C HIS A 318 4.80 15.31 -9.12
N PHE A 319 5.33 14.15 -9.52
CA PHE A 319 4.53 12.94 -9.71
C PHE A 319 3.85 12.47 -8.41
N GLU A 320 4.59 12.44 -7.30
CA GLU A 320 4.06 12.15 -5.98
C GLU A 320 2.91 13.10 -5.64
N TYR A 321 3.13 14.41 -5.74
CA TYR A 321 2.11 15.39 -5.42
C TYR A 321 0.90 15.32 -6.37
N ALA A 322 1.11 14.99 -7.65
CA ALA A 322 0.02 14.73 -8.60
C ALA A 322 -0.87 13.56 -8.13
N ARG A 323 -0.25 12.51 -7.59
CA ARG A 323 -0.95 11.37 -6.99
C ARG A 323 -1.70 11.77 -5.73
N ASP A 324 -1.12 12.62 -4.90
CA ASP A 324 -1.78 13.15 -3.71
C ASP A 324 -3.00 14.00 -4.05
N ILE A 325 -2.89 14.91 -5.02
CA ILE A 325 -4.03 15.68 -5.56
C ILE A 325 -5.15 14.75 -6.00
N LYS A 326 -4.82 13.71 -6.79
CA LYS A 326 -5.80 12.74 -7.27
C LYS A 326 -6.59 12.12 -6.12
N HIS A 327 -5.90 11.65 -5.08
CA HIS A 327 -6.55 10.99 -3.94
C HIS A 327 -7.27 11.98 -3.02
N TYR A 328 -6.68 13.16 -2.78
CA TYR A 328 -7.25 14.20 -1.94
C TYR A 328 -8.61 14.68 -2.45
N TYR A 329 -8.72 14.95 -3.76
CA TYR A 329 -9.98 15.38 -4.39
C TYR A 329 -10.88 14.22 -4.85
N GLY A 330 -10.34 13.02 -5.02
CA GLY A 330 -11.11 11.84 -5.43
C GLY A 330 -11.85 11.17 -4.27
N SER A 331 -11.17 10.90 -3.16
CA SER A 331 -11.76 10.16 -2.03
C SER A 331 -11.25 10.63 -0.66
N GLY A 332 -10.48 11.71 -0.62
CA GLY A 332 -9.90 12.29 0.58
C GLY A 332 -10.68 13.51 1.10
N PRO A 333 -10.06 14.32 1.99
CA PRO A 333 -10.71 15.47 2.61
C PRO A 333 -11.14 16.58 1.64
N GLY A 334 -10.56 16.64 0.45
CA GLY A 334 -10.98 17.59 -0.60
C GLY A 334 -12.26 17.20 -1.32
N ASN A 335 -12.79 15.99 -1.07
CA ASN A 335 -14.03 15.51 -1.64
C ASN A 335 -15.17 15.62 -0.60
N PRO A 336 -16.29 16.30 -0.90
CA PRO A 336 -17.39 16.49 0.06
C PRO A 336 -18.05 15.19 0.51
N TYR A 337 -17.88 14.09 -0.23
CA TYR A 337 -18.44 12.78 0.10
C TYR A 337 -17.46 11.89 0.88
N GLY A 338 -16.16 12.23 0.92
CA GLY A 338 -15.11 11.40 1.51
C GLY A 338 -15.37 11.02 2.97
N GLY A 339 -15.77 11.98 3.79
CA GLY A 339 -16.10 11.76 5.19
C GLY A 339 -17.28 10.80 5.40
N ALA A 340 -18.36 10.95 4.61
CA ALA A 340 -19.54 10.09 4.70
C ALA A 340 -19.25 8.65 4.25
N MET A 341 -18.40 8.47 3.23
CA MET A 341 -17.97 7.15 2.78
C MET A 341 -17.09 6.45 3.82
N GLY A 342 -16.13 7.17 4.41
CA GLY A 342 -15.24 6.64 5.46
C GLY A 342 -15.96 6.36 6.79
N TRP A 343 -17.04 7.08 7.08
CA TRP A 343 -17.85 6.92 8.29
C TRP A 343 -18.36 5.49 8.49
N LEU A 344 -18.68 4.77 7.41
CA LEU A 344 -19.28 3.43 7.50
C LEU A 344 -18.39 2.44 8.26
N TRP A 345 -17.11 2.37 7.89
CA TRP A 345 -16.14 1.51 8.56
C TRP A 345 -15.84 2.02 9.97
N LEU A 346 -15.68 3.34 10.14
CA LEU A 346 -15.44 3.95 11.45
C LEU A 346 -16.57 3.64 12.45
N ASN A 347 -17.83 3.73 12.02
CA ASN A 347 -18.99 3.44 12.86
C ASN A 347 -19.02 1.96 13.26
N ALA A 348 -18.85 1.05 12.30
CA ALA A 348 -18.83 -0.39 12.57
C ALA A 348 -17.68 -0.79 13.52
N THR A 349 -16.47 -0.27 13.31
CA THR A 349 -15.33 -0.50 14.20
C THR A 349 -15.57 0.10 15.59
N THR A 350 -16.19 1.28 15.68
CA THR A 350 -16.52 1.91 16.97
C THR A 350 -17.50 1.06 17.78
N GLU A 351 -18.53 0.51 17.14
CA GLU A 351 -19.50 -0.38 17.78
C GLU A 351 -18.82 -1.65 18.33
N LEU A 352 -17.91 -2.26 17.56
CA LEU A 352 -17.13 -3.44 17.99
C LEU A 352 -16.17 -3.13 19.15
N LEU A 353 -15.53 -1.96 19.13
CA LEU A 353 -14.67 -1.49 20.22
C LEU A 353 -15.47 -1.22 21.50
N GLN A 354 -16.68 -0.65 21.38
CA GLN A 354 -17.56 -0.40 22.52
C GLN A 354 -18.12 -1.69 23.13
N ALA A 355 -18.39 -2.71 22.30
CA ALA A 355 -18.77 -4.03 22.77
C ALA A 355 -17.63 -4.78 23.47
N GLY A 356 -16.37 -4.38 23.22
CA GLY A 356 -15.19 -4.95 23.84
C GLY A 356 -14.90 -6.39 23.38
N PRO A 357 -14.11 -7.16 24.17
CA PRO A 357 -13.62 -8.48 23.76
C PRO A 357 -14.71 -9.52 23.48
N GLU A 358 -15.93 -9.33 23.98
CA GLU A 358 -17.07 -10.23 23.72
C GLU A 358 -17.49 -10.24 22.25
N ALA A 359 -17.23 -9.16 21.51
CA ALA A 359 -17.48 -9.10 20.07
C ALA A 359 -16.47 -9.95 19.25
N GLY A 360 -15.33 -10.28 19.85
CA GLY A 360 -14.18 -10.92 19.20
C GLY A 360 -12.90 -10.10 19.35
N SER A 361 -11.76 -10.75 19.06
CA SER A 361 -10.42 -10.18 19.23
C SER A 361 -9.76 -9.72 17.93
N LEU A 362 -10.16 -10.25 16.77
CA LEU A 362 -9.49 -10.01 15.50
C LEU A 362 -10.52 -9.72 14.40
N PHE A 363 -10.42 -8.54 13.79
CA PHE A 363 -11.29 -8.10 12.70
C PHE A 363 -10.42 -7.60 11.55
N PHE A 364 -10.50 -8.30 10.41
CA PHE A 364 -9.68 -7.98 9.24
C PHE A 364 -10.58 -7.70 8.03
N SER A 365 -10.49 -6.49 7.49
CA SER A 365 -11.11 -6.06 6.24
C SER A 365 -10.02 -5.80 5.19
N LEU A 366 -10.09 -6.48 4.06
CA LEU A 366 -9.11 -6.35 2.96
C LEU A 366 -9.72 -5.77 1.69
#